data_AF-A0A8H7TT68-F1
#
_entry.id   AF-A0A8H7TT68-F1
#
_cell.length_a   1.000
_cell.length_b   1.000
_cell.length_c   1.000
_cell.angle_alpha   90.00
_cell.angle_beta   90.00
_cell.angle_gamma   90.00
#
_symmetry.space_group_name_H-M   'P 1'
#
loop_
_entity.id
_entity.type
_entity.pdbx_description
1 polymer ?
#
loop_
_entity_poly.entity_id
_entity_poly.type
_entity_poly.pdbx_seq_one_letter_code
_entity_poly.pdbx_strand_id
1 'polypeptide(L)'
;MASGAGIRRGPVGPLIHRCRLSRCQATGPRLQRCTRCKVVRYCGPGHQLADRDSHTQTCRQLVKARARLDIEHYLICKAGTPNAFETSVGYFWEIKSTRPYMRVRLALAKDILLPLGTLDSVQEAHDHLRDMLRLCRMDTMAVRYILPCIMLRLDMDQECYDFVKWWVTRGKNGGWGDLTLPYLDIHGADAFEQPQFLLDEDTSLSYVVAVLVLKLKLLVDVLNTKVTRKVLARRSLPNELRARIEQTVVRSPLSANLYRQSYKSLSTIEQRLLTQVRKLGINITETNQYFMPDLFDPDKALTATAGTFCEDSIGLVNESDGAIQHSYVTWWSTEGVLGLLDSARDCAARASKPVVEDTMASETYRENLGSHVTAEELQAKHGLRCLWRYLDYAVRDATYLGPWADRPSEVTVRGMAERHLALNGGSRFGMGRSR
;
A
#
# COMPACT_ATOMS: atom_id res chain seq x y z
N MET A 1 -4.99 31.15 -4.13
CA MET A 1 -3.58 31.08 -3.71
C MET A 1 -3.53 30.34 -2.38
N ALA A 2 -3.20 29.06 -2.41
CA ALA A 2 -2.89 28.24 -1.24
C ALA A 2 -1.98 27.12 -1.74
N SER A 3 -0.68 27.40 -1.81
CA SER A 3 0.35 26.38 -2.02
C SER A 3 0.54 25.63 -0.69
N GLY A 4 -0.48 24.86 -0.30
CA GLY A 4 -0.31 23.80 0.68
C GLY A 4 0.72 22.84 0.11
N ALA A 5 1.70 22.45 0.91
CA ALA A 5 2.72 21.48 0.55
C ALA A 5 2.06 20.11 0.36
N GLY A 6 1.41 19.91 -0.80
CA GLY A 6 0.86 18.63 -1.21
C GLY A 6 1.98 17.61 -1.25
N ILE A 7 1.75 16.47 -0.61
CA ILE A 7 2.72 15.39 -0.52
C ILE A 7 3.09 14.94 -1.93
N ARG A 8 4.39 14.85 -2.22
CA ARG A 8 4.87 14.37 -3.52
C ARG A 8 4.61 12.87 -3.59
N ARG A 9 3.42 12.48 -4.06
CA ARG A 9 3.00 11.08 -4.27
C ARG A 9 3.94 10.32 -5.24
N GLY A 10 4.77 11.03 -6.01
CA GLY A 10 5.74 10.45 -6.94
C GLY A 10 5.07 9.86 -8.18
N PRO A 11 5.85 9.38 -9.17
CA PRO A 11 5.29 8.70 -10.32
C PRO A 11 4.66 7.36 -9.92
N VAL A 12 3.53 7.01 -10.53
CA VAL A 12 2.97 5.66 -10.49
C VAL A 12 3.90 4.71 -11.26
N GLY A 13 3.97 3.45 -10.82
CA GLY A 13 4.81 2.43 -11.45
C GLY A 13 6.04 2.06 -10.62
N PRO A 14 6.96 1.26 -11.20
CA PRO A 14 8.14 0.78 -10.49
C PRO A 14 9.09 1.93 -10.14
N LEU A 15 9.76 1.76 -9.00
CA LEU A 15 10.75 2.69 -8.52
C LEU A 15 12.06 2.45 -9.28
N ILE A 16 12.29 3.28 -10.30
CA ILE A 16 13.47 3.19 -11.16
C ILE A 16 14.27 4.49 -11.12
N HIS A 17 15.53 4.44 -11.56
CA HIS A 17 16.31 5.65 -11.79
C HIS A 17 15.63 6.52 -12.84
N ARG A 18 15.28 7.76 -12.47
CA ARG A 18 14.63 8.76 -13.34
C ARG A 18 15.36 10.08 -13.22
N CYS A 19 15.33 10.86 -14.30
CA CYS A 19 15.70 12.26 -14.21
C CYS A 19 14.69 12.99 -13.31
N ARG A 20 15.19 13.80 -12.36
CA ARG A 20 14.33 14.47 -11.37
C ARG A 20 13.38 15.50 -11.97
N LEU A 21 13.81 16.13 -13.05
CA LEU A 21 13.03 17.12 -13.79
C LEU A 21 11.78 16.46 -14.37
N SER A 22 10.59 16.89 -13.92
CA SER A 22 9.31 16.22 -14.18
C SER A 22 8.96 16.07 -15.66
N ARG A 23 9.42 16.99 -16.51
CA ARG A 23 9.19 16.97 -17.97
C ARG A 23 10.12 16.02 -18.72
N CYS A 24 11.13 15.46 -18.05
CA CYS A 24 12.10 14.57 -18.66
C CYS A 24 11.74 13.11 -18.40
N GLN A 25 11.59 12.33 -19.46
CA GLN A 25 11.26 10.91 -19.40
C GLN A 25 12.48 9.98 -19.31
N ALA A 26 13.70 10.53 -19.33
CA ALA A 26 14.91 9.73 -19.27
C ALA A 26 15.00 8.91 -17.97
N THR A 27 15.33 7.63 -18.13
CA THR A 27 15.47 6.67 -17.05
C THR A 27 16.78 5.90 -17.18
N GLY A 28 17.17 5.22 -16.11
CA GLY A 28 18.27 4.26 -16.10
C GLY A 28 19.50 4.69 -15.31
N PRO A 29 20.44 3.75 -15.09
CA PRO A 29 21.56 3.92 -14.16
C PRO A 29 22.63 4.90 -14.67
N ARG A 30 22.64 5.20 -15.97
CA ARG A 30 23.59 6.13 -16.62
C ARG A 30 23.33 7.61 -16.30
N LEU A 31 22.19 7.92 -15.67
CA LEU A 31 21.88 9.28 -15.23
C LEU A 31 22.86 9.73 -14.14
N GLN A 32 23.33 10.97 -14.26
CA GLN A 32 24.31 11.57 -13.36
C GLN A 32 23.66 11.88 -12.00
N ARG A 33 24.29 11.44 -10.92
CA ARG A 33 23.86 11.74 -9.55
C ARG A 33 24.24 13.17 -9.18
N CYS A 34 23.38 13.87 -8.45
CA CYS A 34 23.73 15.10 -7.76
C CYS A 34 24.96 14.86 -6.90
N THR A 35 26.03 15.62 -7.12
CA THR A 35 27.33 15.40 -6.47
C THR A 35 27.28 15.57 -4.96
N ARG A 36 26.30 16.33 -4.44
CA ARG A 36 26.12 16.61 -3.01
C ARG A 36 25.25 15.56 -2.32
N CYS A 37 23.98 15.44 -2.73
CA CYS A 37 23.04 14.56 -2.03
C CYS A 37 23.12 13.09 -2.48
N LYS A 38 23.68 12.79 -3.65
CA LYS A 38 23.85 11.44 -4.23
C LYS A 38 22.58 10.62 -4.49
N VAL A 39 21.39 11.11 -4.11
CA VAL A 39 20.11 10.38 -4.24
C VAL A 39 19.20 10.91 -5.34
N VAL A 40 19.57 12.02 -5.98
CA VAL A 40 18.82 12.60 -7.09
C VAL A 40 19.63 12.50 -8.37
N ARG A 41 18.98 12.20 -9.49
CA ARG A 41 19.63 11.96 -10.79
C ARG A 41 19.14 12.89 -11.90
N TYR A 42 20.03 13.17 -12.85
CA TYR A 42 19.81 14.07 -13.99
C TYR A 42 20.41 13.49 -15.27
N CYS A 43 19.91 13.92 -16.43
CA CYS A 43 20.53 13.58 -17.72
C CYS A 43 21.92 14.21 -17.87
N GLY A 44 22.10 15.39 -17.29
CA GLY A 44 23.33 16.15 -17.33
C GLY A 44 23.21 17.48 -16.57
N PRO A 45 24.25 18.32 -16.63
CA PRO A 45 24.32 19.58 -15.88
C PRO A 45 23.17 20.55 -16.17
N GLY A 46 22.66 20.59 -17.41
CA GLY A 46 21.54 21.47 -17.78
C GLY A 46 20.25 21.16 -17.00
N HIS A 47 19.89 19.87 -16.87
CA HIS A 47 18.71 19.47 -16.08
C HIS A 47 18.94 19.68 -14.57
N GLN A 48 20.17 19.51 -14.10
CA GLN A 48 20.52 19.80 -12.70
C GLN A 48 20.39 21.30 -12.39
N LEU A 49 20.80 22.17 -13.32
CA LEU A 49 20.65 23.61 -13.17
C LEU A 49 19.18 24.02 -13.18
N ALA A 50 18.36 23.43 -14.06
CA ALA A 50 16.92 23.70 -14.15
C ALA A 50 16.15 23.26 -12.89
N ASP A 51 16.58 22.19 -12.21
CA ASP A 51 15.97 21.69 -10.97
C ASP A 51 16.58 22.33 -9.71
N ARG A 52 17.52 23.28 -9.86
CA ARG A 52 18.29 23.82 -8.73
C ARG A 52 17.38 24.40 -7.64
N ASP A 53 16.40 25.21 -8.00
CA ASP A 53 15.58 25.93 -7.01
C ASP A 53 14.64 24.99 -6.25
N SER A 54 14.07 24.00 -6.94
CA SER A 54 13.18 22.98 -6.35
C SER A 54 13.94 21.93 -5.52
N HIS A 55 15.22 21.68 -5.82
CA HIS A 55 16.05 20.66 -5.18
C HIS A 55 16.90 21.19 -4.02
N THR A 56 17.36 22.44 -4.09
CA THR A 56 18.43 22.97 -3.21
C THR A 56 18.11 22.82 -1.73
N GLN A 57 16.88 23.11 -1.30
CA GLN A 57 16.50 23.00 0.12
C GLN A 57 16.61 21.55 0.61
N THR A 58 15.98 20.61 -0.11
CA THR A 58 16.01 19.19 0.26
C THR A 58 17.43 18.62 0.18
N CYS A 59 18.22 19.05 -0.81
CA CYS A 59 19.63 18.69 -0.92
C CYS A 59 20.43 19.10 0.32
N ARG A 60 20.25 20.35 0.81
CA ARG A 60 20.94 20.86 1.99
C ARG A 60 20.49 20.14 3.26
N GLN A 61 19.19 19.90 3.40
CA GLN A 61 18.62 19.17 4.54
C GLN A 61 19.21 17.76 4.66
N LEU A 62 19.28 17.01 3.54
CA LEU A 62 19.86 15.67 3.52
C LEU A 62 21.36 15.67 3.87
N VAL A 63 22.14 16.59 3.30
CA VAL A 63 23.57 16.71 3.64
C VAL A 63 23.77 17.02 5.13
N LYS A 64 22.96 17.92 5.70
CA LYS A 64 23.02 18.25 7.13
C LYS A 64 22.63 17.06 8.01
N ALA A 65 21.62 16.29 7.62
CA ALA A 65 21.16 15.13 8.38
C ALA A 65 22.20 14.00 8.39
N ARG A 66 22.86 13.73 7.27
CA ARG A 66 23.99 12.78 7.23
C ARG A 66 25.14 13.24 8.11
N ALA A 67 25.55 14.51 8.01
CA ALA A 67 26.59 15.06 8.87
C ALA A 67 26.25 14.95 10.36
N ARG A 68 24.97 15.11 10.73
CA ARG A 68 24.51 14.90 12.11
C ARG A 68 24.65 13.44 12.53
N LEU A 69 24.28 12.50 11.67
CA LEU A 69 24.45 11.08 11.93
C LEU A 69 25.94 10.72 12.12
N ASP A 70 26.82 11.27 11.28
CA ASP A 70 28.27 11.07 11.38
C ASP A 70 28.85 11.62 12.70
N ILE A 71 28.35 12.77 13.18
CA ILE A 71 28.72 13.32 14.48
C ILE A 71 28.31 12.37 15.61
N GLU A 72 27.07 11.89 15.63
CA GLU A 72 26.61 10.94 16.66
C GLU A 72 27.40 9.62 16.60
N HIS A 73 27.74 9.14 15.40
CA HIS A 73 28.61 7.98 15.23
C HIS A 73 29.98 8.22 15.87
N TYR A 74 30.62 9.35 15.56
CA TYR A 74 31.91 9.73 16.13
C TYR A 74 31.86 9.85 17.67
N LEU A 75 30.79 10.44 18.22
CA LEU A 75 30.62 10.57 19.67
C LEU A 75 30.56 9.20 20.38
N ILE A 76 29.90 8.22 19.79
CA ILE A 76 29.87 6.84 20.30
C ILE A 76 31.27 6.23 20.28
N CYS A 77 31.99 6.35 19.16
CA CYS A 77 33.35 5.80 19.05
C CYS A 77 34.32 6.45 20.04
N LYS A 78 34.20 7.77 20.27
CA LYS A 78 35.04 8.52 21.21
C LYS A 78 34.75 8.19 22.67
N ALA A 79 33.52 7.83 23.02
CA ALA A 79 33.08 7.59 24.40
C ALA A 79 33.64 6.30 25.04
N GLY A 80 34.64 5.64 24.42
CA GLY A 80 35.28 4.46 24.98
C GLY A 80 34.56 3.14 24.69
N THR A 81 33.55 3.15 23.81
CA THR A 81 32.98 1.92 23.22
C THR A 81 33.23 1.90 21.70
N PRO A 82 34.49 1.85 21.23
CA PRO A 82 34.80 1.97 19.80
C PRO A 82 34.09 0.93 18.94
N ASN A 83 33.72 -0.21 19.55
CA ASN A 83 33.06 -1.30 18.87
C ASN A 83 31.58 -1.52 19.25
N ALA A 84 30.89 -0.53 19.81
CA ALA A 84 29.47 -0.68 20.20
C ALA A 84 28.58 -1.15 19.03
N PHE A 85 28.94 -0.82 17.79
CA PHE A 85 28.21 -1.23 16.59
C PHE A 85 28.34 -2.74 16.25
N GLU A 86 29.30 -3.44 16.85
CA GLU A 86 29.51 -4.89 16.72
C GLU A 86 29.26 -5.61 18.06
N THR A 87 29.80 -5.09 19.17
CA THR A 87 29.72 -5.73 20.49
C THR A 87 28.39 -5.54 21.19
N SER A 88 27.58 -4.56 20.77
CA SER A 88 26.29 -4.23 21.38
C SER A 88 25.13 -4.41 20.41
N VAL A 89 25.33 -5.21 19.36
CA VAL A 89 24.27 -5.61 18.42
C VAL A 89 23.14 -6.30 19.18
N GLY A 90 21.90 -6.00 18.80
CA GLY A 90 20.70 -6.45 19.51
C GLY A 90 20.34 -5.59 20.74
N TYR A 91 21.33 -5.16 21.52
CA TYR A 91 21.15 -4.40 22.77
C TYR A 91 21.48 -2.90 22.62
N PHE A 92 21.69 -2.41 21.40
CA PHE A 92 22.27 -1.09 21.18
C PHE A 92 21.45 0.03 21.84
N TRP A 93 20.12 -0.11 21.88
CA TRP A 93 19.22 0.87 22.51
C TRP A 93 19.30 0.95 24.04
N GLU A 94 19.74 -0.11 24.72
CA GLU A 94 19.88 -0.15 26.17
C GLU A 94 20.98 0.80 26.66
N ILE A 95 21.98 1.03 25.81
CA ILE A 95 23.07 1.98 26.05
C ILE A 95 22.53 3.40 25.86
N LYS A 96 22.50 4.19 26.93
CA LYS A 96 21.91 5.55 26.88
C LYS A 96 22.60 6.46 25.86
N SER A 97 23.92 6.36 25.71
CA SER A 97 24.73 7.21 24.80
C SER A 97 24.50 6.93 23.32
N THR A 98 23.91 5.79 22.94
CA THR A 98 23.66 5.42 21.53
C THR A 98 22.28 5.83 21.03
N ARG A 99 21.35 6.14 21.94
CA ARG A 99 19.97 6.54 21.60
C ARG A 99 19.89 7.76 20.70
N PRO A 100 20.71 8.83 20.88
CA PRO A 100 20.74 9.96 19.95
C PRO A 100 21.05 9.54 18.50
N TYR A 101 22.02 8.63 18.31
CA TYR A 101 22.35 8.07 17.00
C TYR A 101 21.14 7.37 16.35
N MET A 102 20.45 6.49 17.10
CA MET A 102 19.28 5.77 16.59
C MET A 102 18.14 6.72 16.19
N ARG A 103 17.89 7.77 16.99
CA ARG A 103 16.87 8.79 16.70
C ARG A 103 17.21 9.60 15.44
N VAL A 104 18.45 10.07 15.32
CA VAL A 104 18.90 10.82 14.14
C VAL A 104 18.87 9.94 12.89
N ARG A 105 19.20 8.66 13.02
CA ARG A 105 19.13 7.68 11.93
C ARG A 105 17.71 7.44 11.45
N LEU A 106 16.76 7.28 12.37
CA LEU A 106 15.34 7.17 12.01
C LEU A 106 14.85 8.41 11.30
N ALA A 107 15.16 9.60 11.82
CA ALA A 107 14.74 10.86 11.22
C ALA A 107 15.32 11.05 9.81
N LEU A 108 16.59 10.67 9.59
CA LEU A 108 17.20 10.67 8.26
C LEU A 108 16.43 9.75 7.30
N ALA A 109 16.15 8.52 7.72
CA ALA A 109 15.42 7.55 6.89
C ALA A 109 13.97 7.98 6.63
N LYS A 110 13.19 8.15 7.69
CA LYS A 110 11.73 8.37 7.64
C LYS A 110 11.37 9.76 7.12
N ASP A 111 12.02 10.81 7.63
CA ASP A 111 11.55 12.19 7.44
C ASP A 111 12.24 12.89 6.26
N ILE A 112 13.36 12.35 5.76
CA ILE A 112 14.16 12.99 4.71
C ILE A 112 14.30 12.09 3.47
N LEU A 113 14.71 10.83 3.64
CA LEU A 113 14.98 9.93 2.51
C LEU A 113 13.72 9.35 1.88
N LEU A 114 12.75 8.87 2.68
CA LEU A 114 11.49 8.32 2.14
C LEU A 114 10.65 9.36 1.37
N PRO A 115 10.48 10.62 1.86
CA PRO A 115 9.68 11.63 1.16
C PRO A 115 10.29 12.10 -0.16
N LEU A 116 11.60 11.91 -0.36
CA LEU A 116 12.25 12.17 -1.66
C LEU A 116 11.72 11.26 -2.76
N GLY A 117 11.34 10.02 -2.41
CA GLY A 117 10.69 9.08 -3.33
C GLY A 117 11.53 8.65 -4.53
N THR A 118 12.85 8.76 -4.46
CA THR A 118 13.77 8.29 -5.52
C THR A 118 14.25 6.87 -5.22
N LEU A 119 14.66 6.12 -6.24
CA LEU A 119 15.21 4.76 -6.02
C LEU A 119 16.40 4.78 -5.05
N ASP A 120 17.38 5.66 -5.28
CA ASP A 120 18.56 5.77 -4.42
C ASP A 120 18.17 6.15 -2.98
N SER A 121 17.21 7.07 -2.77
CA SER A 121 16.82 7.50 -1.42
C SER A 121 16.02 6.42 -0.67
N VAL A 122 15.14 5.69 -1.35
CA VAL A 122 14.36 4.61 -0.73
C VAL A 122 15.25 3.42 -0.40
N GLN A 123 16.23 3.11 -1.25
CA GLN A 123 17.24 2.09 -0.96
C GLN A 123 18.08 2.47 0.27
N GLU A 124 18.59 3.70 0.32
CA GLU A 124 19.36 4.18 1.48
C GLU A 124 18.51 4.18 2.77
N ALA A 125 17.24 4.57 2.69
CA ALA A 125 16.32 4.49 3.82
C ALA A 125 16.11 3.04 4.30
N HIS A 126 15.88 2.10 3.37
CA HIS A 126 15.77 0.68 3.68
C HIS A 126 17.02 0.18 4.43
N ASP A 127 18.22 0.54 3.95
CA ASP A 127 19.47 0.10 4.54
C ASP A 127 19.65 0.66 5.97
N HIS A 128 19.29 1.93 6.19
CA HIS A 128 19.30 2.51 7.53
C HIS A 128 18.33 1.80 8.48
N LEU A 129 17.09 1.54 8.04
CA LEU A 129 16.06 0.91 8.87
C LEU A 129 16.38 -0.56 9.17
N ARG A 130 16.93 -1.29 8.19
CA ARG A 130 17.39 -2.66 8.39
C ARG A 130 18.55 -2.74 9.38
N ASP A 131 19.51 -1.82 9.29
CA ASP A 131 20.63 -1.77 10.24
C ASP A 131 20.16 -1.34 11.63
N MET A 132 19.13 -0.50 11.74
CA MET A 132 18.50 -0.20 13.03
C MET A 132 17.90 -1.44 13.69
N LEU A 133 17.24 -2.32 12.93
CA LEU A 133 16.76 -3.60 13.45
C LEU A 133 17.88 -4.55 13.86
N ARG A 134 19.01 -4.56 13.13
CA ARG A 134 20.21 -5.30 13.55
C ARG A 134 20.73 -4.77 14.90
N LEU A 135 20.87 -3.45 15.03
CA LEU A 135 21.38 -2.81 16.24
C LEU A 135 20.41 -2.98 17.43
N CYS A 136 19.10 -2.93 17.19
CA CYS A 136 18.06 -3.08 18.20
C CYS A 136 17.03 -4.11 17.73
N ARG A 137 17.27 -5.39 18.04
CA ARG A 137 16.41 -6.50 17.62
C ARG A 137 15.00 -6.39 18.20
N MET A 138 14.90 -5.91 19.45
CA MET A 138 13.63 -5.60 20.12
C MET A 138 12.81 -4.50 19.41
N ASP A 139 13.45 -3.74 18.53
CA ASP A 139 12.84 -2.67 17.74
C ASP A 139 12.07 -1.64 18.59
N THR A 140 12.76 -1.02 19.56
CA THR A 140 12.15 -0.02 20.44
C THR A 140 11.65 1.23 19.70
N MET A 141 12.06 1.42 18.45
CA MET A 141 11.63 2.54 17.61
C MET A 141 10.56 2.16 16.58
N ALA A 142 10.02 0.93 16.65
CA ALA A 142 8.90 0.47 15.84
C ALA A 142 9.16 0.51 14.31
N VAL A 143 10.41 0.32 13.91
CA VAL A 143 10.87 0.31 12.51
C VAL A 143 10.27 -0.86 11.72
N ARG A 144 9.94 -1.97 12.38
CA ARG A 144 9.33 -3.17 11.79
C ARG A 144 8.02 -2.90 11.06
N TYR A 145 7.28 -1.86 11.44
CA TYR A 145 6.03 -1.49 10.80
C TYR A 145 6.21 -0.64 9.53
N ILE A 146 7.38 -0.04 9.35
CA ILE A 146 7.70 0.81 8.19
C ILE A 146 8.30 -0.01 7.05
N LEU A 147 9.19 -0.96 7.39
CA LEU A 147 9.99 -1.73 6.44
C LEU A 147 9.18 -2.49 5.37
N PRO A 148 8.09 -3.21 5.68
CA PRO A 148 7.37 -4.02 4.69
C PRO A 148 6.92 -3.21 3.47
N CYS A 149 6.35 -2.03 3.69
CA CYS A 149 5.89 -1.16 2.59
C CYS A 149 7.04 -0.59 1.76
N ILE A 150 8.22 -0.40 2.37
CA ILE A 150 9.45 0.01 1.66
C ILE A 150 9.96 -1.14 0.79
N MET A 151 9.98 -2.37 1.32
CA MET A 151 10.41 -3.57 0.59
C MET A 151 9.56 -3.77 -0.68
N LEU A 152 8.23 -3.61 -0.59
CA LEU A 152 7.33 -3.66 -1.76
C LEU A 152 7.61 -2.58 -2.81
N ARG A 153 8.07 -1.38 -2.40
CA ARG A 153 8.46 -0.30 -3.33
C ARG A 153 9.75 -0.60 -4.06
N LEU A 154 10.62 -1.41 -3.45
CA LEU A 154 11.88 -1.89 -4.03
C LEU A 154 11.71 -3.23 -4.78
N ASP A 155 10.46 -3.68 -4.96
CA ASP A 155 10.11 -4.98 -5.55
C ASP A 155 10.73 -6.19 -4.81
N MET A 156 11.07 -6.02 -3.52
CA MET A 156 11.52 -7.10 -2.62
C MET A 156 10.31 -7.86 -2.06
N ASP A 157 9.49 -8.39 -2.98
CA ASP A 157 8.15 -8.90 -2.67
C ASP A 157 8.18 -10.18 -1.82
N GLN A 158 9.10 -11.12 -2.13
CA GLN A 158 9.27 -12.35 -1.35
C GLN A 158 9.80 -12.04 0.04
N GLU A 159 10.83 -11.20 0.12
CA GLU A 159 11.47 -10.80 1.36
C GLU A 159 10.50 -10.02 2.25
N CYS A 160 9.63 -9.19 1.67
CA CYS A 160 8.56 -8.53 2.41
C CYS A 160 7.62 -9.55 3.07
N TYR A 161 7.19 -10.57 2.32
CA TYR A 161 6.29 -11.60 2.84
C TYR A 161 6.96 -12.41 3.96
N ASP A 162 8.19 -12.85 3.72
CA ASP A 162 8.99 -13.59 4.68
C ASP A 162 9.23 -12.79 5.97
N PHE A 163 9.56 -11.51 5.84
CA PHE A 163 9.76 -10.58 6.96
C PHE A 163 8.50 -10.48 7.82
N VAL A 164 7.34 -10.19 7.21
CA VAL A 164 6.08 -10.07 7.95
C VAL A 164 5.71 -11.39 8.62
N LYS A 165 5.84 -12.52 7.90
CA LYS A 165 5.56 -13.84 8.46
C LYS A 165 6.44 -14.14 9.67
N TRP A 166 7.73 -13.81 9.62
CA TRP A 166 8.63 -14.01 10.75
C TRP A 166 8.19 -13.22 11.99
N TRP A 167 7.92 -11.92 11.82
CA TRP A 167 7.55 -11.05 12.95
C TRP A 167 6.25 -11.48 13.63
N VAL A 168 5.26 -11.89 12.84
CA VAL A 168 3.93 -12.24 13.35
C VAL A 168 3.90 -13.66 13.94
N THR A 169 4.71 -14.60 13.43
CA THR A 169 4.66 -16.00 13.90
C THR A 169 5.78 -16.35 14.88
N ARG A 170 7.04 -16.17 14.49
CA ARG A 170 8.21 -16.55 15.31
C ARG A 170 8.60 -15.46 16.29
N GLY A 171 8.49 -14.20 15.86
CA GLY A 171 8.83 -13.04 16.67
C GLY A 171 7.94 -12.93 17.91
N LYS A 172 6.61 -13.03 17.74
CA LYS A 172 5.62 -12.90 18.83
C LYS A 172 5.85 -13.92 19.96
N ASN A 173 6.42 -15.09 19.66
CA ASN A 173 6.70 -16.16 20.62
C ASN A 173 8.04 -15.99 21.36
N GLY A 174 8.35 -14.76 21.81
CA GLY A 174 9.57 -14.45 22.56
C GLY A 174 10.83 -14.19 21.71
N GLY A 175 10.72 -14.29 20.38
CA GLY A 175 11.85 -14.16 19.45
C GLY A 175 12.39 -12.75 19.24
N TRP A 176 11.75 -11.70 19.78
CA TRP A 176 12.18 -10.31 19.56
C TRP A 176 13.47 -9.95 20.31
N GLY A 177 13.64 -10.44 21.54
CA GLY A 177 14.76 -10.03 22.43
C GLY A 177 15.81 -11.09 22.66
N ASP A 178 15.47 -12.35 22.41
CA ASP A 178 16.40 -13.45 22.60
C ASP A 178 17.35 -13.56 21.40
N LEU A 179 18.59 -13.10 21.60
CA LEU A 179 19.63 -13.14 20.57
C LEU A 179 20.11 -14.56 20.25
N THR A 180 19.77 -15.56 21.07
CA THR A 180 20.13 -16.96 20.82
C THR A 180 19.22 -17.63 19.79
N LEU A 181 18.00 -17.09 19.59
CA LEU A 181 17.05 -17.60 18.61
C LEU A 181 17.35 -17.09 17.20
N PRO A 182 17.07 -17.89 16.16
CA PRO A 182 17.15 -17.45 14.76
C PRO A 182 16.38 -16.16 14.51
N TYR A 183 16.93 -15.29 13.67
CA TYR A 183 16.39 -13.96 13.38
C TYR A 183 16.16 -13.76 11.89
N LEU A 184 14.94 -13.40 11.50
CA LEU A 184 14.53 -13.20 10.10
C LEU A 184 14.95 -14.36 9.18
N ASP A 185 14.81 -15.59 9.69
CA ASP A 185 15.30 -16.82 9.09
C ASP A 185 14.23 -17.58 8.27
N ILE A 186 13.09 -16.94 8.03
CA ILE A 186 12.11 -17.43 7.05
C ILE A 186 12.56 -16.95 5.67
N HIS A 187 12.71 -17.90 4.75
CA HIS A 187 13.09 -17.62 3.37
C HIS A 187 12.22 -18.45 2.41
N GLY A 188 11.64 -17.81 1.41
CA GLY A 188 10.84 -18.48 0.38
C GLY A 188 9.54 -19.06 0.90
N ALA A 189 8.92 -18.44 1.91
CA ALA A 189 7.59 -18.86 2.35
C ALA A 189 6.57 -18.68 1.20
N ASP A 190 5.57 -19.56 1.16
CA ASP A 190 4.55 -19.50 0.12
C ASP A 190 3.70 -18.22 0.25
N ALA A 191 4.06 -17.21 -0.55
CA ALA A 191 3.33 -15.95 -0.64
C ALA A 191 1.92 -16.10 -1.24
N PHE A 192 1.47 -17.32 -1.58
CA PHE A 192 0.10 -17.65 -1.98
C PHE A 192 -0.64 -18.52 -0.96
N GLU A 193 -0.07 -18.82 0.20
CA GLU A 193 -0.76 -19.53 1.28
C GLU A 193 -1.90 -18.67 1.88
N GLN A 194 -2.78 -19.31 2.65
CA GLN A 194 -3.83 -18.59 3.39
C GLN A 194 -3.19 -17.71 4.48
N PRO A 195 -3.52 -16.40 4.55
CA PRO A 195 -2.86 -15.48 5.47
C PRO A 195 -3.47 -15.54 6.88
N GLN A 196 -3.77 -16.73 7.39
CA GLN A 196 -4.49 -16.90 8.65
C GLN A 196 -3.72 -16.31 9.84
N PHE A 197 -2.38 -16.35 9.78
CA PHE A 197 -1.50 -15.77 10.80
C PHE A 197 -1.63 -14.25 10.94
N LEU A 198 -2.29 -13.56 10.01
CA LEU A 198 -2.53 -12.11 10.07
C LEU A 198 -3.92 -11.73 10.59
N LEU A 199 -4.76 -12.73 10.89
CA LEU A 199 -6.15 -12.52 11.30
C LEU A 199 -6.32 -12.58 12.83
N ASP A 200 -5.21 -12.63 13.57
CA ASP A 200 -5.23 -12.56 15.03
C ASP A 200 -5.45 -11.11 15.49
N GLU A 201 -6.25 -10.91 16.55
CA GLU A 201 -6.67 -9.59 17.04
C GLU A 201 -5.52 -8.65 17.40
N ASP A 202 -4.39 -9.17 17.89
CA ASP A 202 -3.21 -8.36 18.24
C ASP A 202 -2.29 -8.04 17.04
N THR A 203 -2.67 -8.43 15.82
CA THR A 203 -1.83 -8.20 14.63
C THR A 203 -1.91 -6.72 14.26
N SER A 204 -0.77 -6.03 14.29
CA SER A 204 -0.71 -4.63 13.85
C SER A 204 -1.24 -4.44 12.43
N LEU A 205 -2.06 -3.40 12.25
CA LEU A 205 -2.61 -3.00 10.96
C LEU A 205 -1.54 -2.88 9.86
N SER A 206 -0.34 -2.39 10.20
CA SER A 206 0.74 -2.19 9.23
C SER A 206 1.18 -3.48 8.53
N TYR A 207 1.14 -4.63 9.23
CA TYR A 207 1.46 -5.93 8.63
C TYR A 207 0.36 -6.44 7.72
N VAL A 208 -0.90 -6.31 8.15
CA VAL A 208 -2.07 -6.68 7.36
C VAL A 208 -2.11 -5.85 6.07
N VAL A 209 -1.87 -4.55 6.17
CA VAL A 209 -1.79 -3.61 5.04
C VAL A 209 -0.68 -4.00 4.07
N ALA A 210 0.54 -4.28 4.55
CA ALA A 210 1.64 -4.64 3.66
C ALA A 210 1.33 -5.92 2.86
N VAL A 211 0.83 -6.97 3.53
CA VAL A 211 0.48 -8.22 2.83
C VAL A 211 -0.74 -8.03 1.93
N LEU A 212 -1.73 -7.22 2.33
CA LEU A 212 -2.86 -6.89 1.46
C LEU A 212 -2.41 -6.21 0.16
N VAL A 213 -1.51 -5.21 0.23
CA VAL A 213 -0.94 -4.56 -0.96
C VAL A 213 -0.19 -5.56 -1.83
N LEU A 214 0.62 -6.44 -1.23
CA LEU A 214 1.32 -7.49 -1.96
C LEU A 214 0.31 -8.41 -2.70
N LYS A 215 -0.71 -8.91 -2.01
CA LYS A 215 -1.72 -9.79 -2.62
C LYS A 215 -2.51 -9.09 -3.72
N LEU A 216 -2.81 -7.81 -3.56
CA LEU A 216 -3.45 -6.98 -4.61
C LEU A 216 -2.52 -6.75 -5.81
N LYS A 217 -1.22 -6.50 -5.59
CA LYS A 217 -0.20 -6.42 -6.65
C LYS A 217 -0.18 -7.71 -7.47
N LEU A 218 -0.15 -8.88 -6.81
CA LEU A 218 -0.20 -10.18 -7.47
C LEU A 218 -1.53 -10.41 -8.21
N LEU A 219 -2.65 -9.98 -7.64
CA LEU A 219 -3.96 -10.10 -8.28
C LEU A 219 -3.99 -9.26 -9.56
N VAL A 220 -3.56 -8.00 -9.51
CA VAL A 220 -3.47 -7.12 -10.68
C VAL A 220 -2.56 -7.72 -11.76
N ASP A 221 -1.42 -8.31 -11.41
CA ASP A 221 -0.55 -8.99 -12.37
C ASP A 221 -1.26 -10.14 -13.10
N VAL A 222 -2.07 -10.94 -12.38
CA VAL A 222 -2.90 -11.99 -12.98
C VAL A 222 -3.95 -11.41 -13.93
N LEU A 223 -4.63 -10.32 -13.52
CA LEU A 223 -5.64 -9.66 -14.36
C LEU A 223 -5.02 -9.09 -15.63
N ASN A 224 -3.90 -8.39 -15.51
CA ASN A 224 -3.15 -7.83 -16.62
C ASN A 224 -2.72 -8.92 -17.61
N THR A 225 -2.24 -10.06 -17.10
CA THR A 225 -1.89 -11.22 -17.94
C THR A 225 -3.11 -11.77 -18.68
N LYS A 226 -4.24 -11.94 -18.00
CA LYS A 226 -5.49 -12.45 -18.61
C LYS A 226 -6.04 -11.48 -19.66
N VAL A 227 -6.09 -10.19 -19.38
CA VAL A 227 -6.51 -9.14 -20.31
C VAL A 227 -5.62 -9.13 -21.54
N THR A 228 -4.31 -9.14 -21.33
CA THR A 228 -3.31 -9.17 -22.41
C THR A 228 -3.56 -10.36 -23.32
N ARG A 229 -3.75 -11.57 -22.79
CA ARG A 229 -4.08 -12.75 -23.60
C ARG A 229 -5.37 -12.61 -24.39
N LYS A 230 -6.43 -12.08 -23.79
CA LYS A 230 -7.71 -11.83 -24.49
C LYS A 230 -7.54 -10.84 -25.64
N VAL A 231 -6.74 -9.79 -25.45
CA VAL A 231 -6.45 -8.79 -26.50
C VAL A 231 -5.58 -9.40 -27.59
N LEU A 232 -4.51 -10.12 -27.24
CA LEU A 232 -3.59 -10.76 -28.19
C LEU A 232 -4.26 -11.89 -28.98
N ALA A 233 -5.24 -12.58 -28.42
CA ALA A 233 -6.03 -13.59 -29.15
C ALA A 233 -6.83 -12.99 -30.33
N ARG A 234 -7.14 -11.69 -30.28
CA ARG A 234 -7.82 -10.96 -31.36
C ARG A 234 -6.86 -10.37 -32.40
N ARG A 235 -5.55 -10.60 -32.25
CA ARG A 235 -4.48 -10.03 -33.09
C ARG A 235 -3.59 -11.13 -33.64
N SER A 236 -3.18 -11.00 -34.90
CA SER A 236 -2.14 -11.83 -35.47
C SER A 236 -0.77 -11.27 -35.06
N LEU A 237 -0.11 -11.91 -34.09
CA LEU A 237 1.24 -11.57 -33.64
C LEU A 237 2.07 -12.85 -33.51
N PRO A 238 3.35 -12.82 -33.90
CA PRO A 238 4.30 -13.91 -33.65
C PRO A 238 4.35 -14.29 -32.17
N ASN A 239 4.59 -15.57 -31.89
CA ASN A 239 4.61 -16.09 -30.52
C ASN A 239 5.70 -15.45 -29.66
N GLU A 240 6.87 -15.09 -30.23
CA GLU A 240 7.91 -14.42 -29.45
C GLU A 240 7.46 -13.04 -28.96
N LEU A 241 6.77 -12.27 -29.80
CA LEU A 241 6.26 -10.95 -29.43
C LEU A 241 5.15 -11.06 -28.38
N ARG A 242 4.27 -12.06 -28.49
CA ARG A 242 3.24 -12.34 -27.47
C ARG A 242 3.88 -12.63 -26.12
N ALA A 243 4.87 -13.52 -26.07
CA ALA A 243 5.57 -13.86 -24.84
C ALA A 243 6.27 -12.64 -24.21
N ARG A 244 6.91 -11.79 -25.01
CA ARG A 244 7.55 -10.55 -24.52
C ARG A 244 6.53 -9.58 -23.94
N ILE A 245 5.38 -9.39 -24.58
CA ILE A 245 4.32 -8.52 -24.06
C ILE A 245 3.80 -9.08 -22.73
N GLU A 246 3.47 -10.37 -22.66
CA GLU A 246 2.99 -11.00 -21.42
C GLU A 246 4.01 -10.92 -20.27
N GLN A 247 5.31 -10.95 -20.56
CA GLN A 247 6.35 -10.75 -19.55
C GLN A 247 6.42 -9.30 -19.03
N THR A 248 6.05 -8.32 -19.85
CA THR A 248 6.15 -6.90 -19.48
C THR A 248 4.96 -6.37 -18.68
N VAL A 249 3.84 -7.09 -18.67
CA VAL A 249 2.61 -6.64 -17.97
C VAL A 249 2.54 -7.07 -16.51
N VAL A 250 3.49 -7.90 -16.06
CA VAL A 250 3.64 -8.28 -14.65
C VAL A 250 4.67 -7.39 -13.98
N ARG A 251 4.39 -6.99 -12.74
CA ARG A 251 5.26 -6.12 -11.95
C ARG A 251 6.02 -6.88 -10.89
N SER A 252 5.36 -7.79 -10.17
CA SER A 252 5.99 -8.49 -9.06
C SER A 252 7.00 -9.52 -9.57
N PRO A 253 8.19 -9.63 -8.94
CA PRO A 253 9.09 -10.76 -9.20
C PRO A 253 8.44 -12.13 -8.91
N LEU A 254 7.49 -12.20 -7.97
CA LEU A 254 6.71 -13.43 -7.69
C LEU A 254 5.77 -13.80 -8.85
N SER A 255 5.36 -12.80 -9.63
CA SER A 255 4.52 -12.97 -10.82
C SER A 255 5.32 -13.24 -12.09
N ALA A 256 6.67 -13.27 -12.03
CA ALA A 256 7.53 -13.38 -13.21
C ALA A 256 7.23 -14.63 -14.07
N ASN A 257 6.68 -15.69 -13.48
CA ASN A 257 6.34 -16.92 -14.18
C ASN A 257 4.86 -17.03 -14.60
N LEU A 258 4.01 -16.02 -14.35
CA LEU A 258 2.58 -16.07 -14.70
C LEU A 258 2.35 -16.23 -16.21
N TYR A 259 3.19 -15.64 -17.06
CA TYR A 259 3.09 -15.78 -18.52
C TYR A 259 3.26 -17.24 -19.00
N ARG A 260 3.86 -18.12 -18.19
CA ARG A 260 3.99 -19.55 -18.49
C ARG A 260 2.78 -20.38 -18.06
N GLN A 261 1.91 -19.82 -17.22
CA GLN A 261 0.74 -20.52 -16.69
C GLN A 261 -0.38 -20.58 -17.72
N SER A 262 -1.18 -21.65 -17.72
CA SER A 262 -2.38 -21.73 -18.55
C SER A 262 -3.48 -20.77 -18.05
N TYR A 263 -4.44 -20.42 -18.91
CA TYR A 263 -5.57 -19.55 -18.51
C TYR A 263 -6.40 -20.16 -17.36
N LYS A 264 -6.52 -21.50 -17.33
CA LYS A 264 -7.17 -22.23 -16.24
C LYS A 264 -6.40 -22.07 -14.92
N SER A 265 -5.06 -22.25 -14.96
CA SER A 265 -4.19 -22.04 -13.80
C SER A 265 -4.28 -20.59 -13.29
N LEU A 266 -4.19 -19.61 -14.18
CA LEU A 266 -4.36 -18.19 -13.82
C LEU A 266 -5.71 -17.92 -13.14
N SER A 267 -6.79 -18.55 -13.60
CA SER A 267 -8.11 -18.38 -12.98
C SER A 267 -8.19 -19.02 -11.59
N THR A 268 -7.49 -20.13 -11.34
CA THR A 268 -7.36 -20.69 -10.00
C THR A 268 -6.56 -19.77 -9.07
N ILE A 269 -5.45 -19.21 -9.57
CA ILE A 269 -4.63 -18.25 -8.82
C ILE A 269 -5.43 -16.99 -8.49
N GLU A 270 -6.19 -16.45 -9.46
CA GLU A 270 -7.09 -15.31 -9.29
C GLU A 270 -8.10 -15.55 -8.17
N GLN A 271 -8.82 -16.68 -8.18
CA GLN A 271 -9.82 -16.99 -7.15
C GLN A 271 -9.21 -17.13 -5.76
N ARG A 272 -8.02 -17.73 -5.67
CA ARG A 272 -7.27 -17.85 -4.43
C ARG A 272 -6.86 -16.48 -3.88
N LEU A 273 -6.25 -15.63 -4.72
CA LEU A 273 -5.85 -14.27 -4.33
C LEU A 273 -7.06 -13.42 -3.95
N LEU A 274 -8.13 -13.46 -4.75
CA LEU A 274 -9.38 -12.76 -4.47
C LEU A 274 -9.94 -13.14 -3.10
N THR A 275 -9.95 -14.43 -2.77
CA THR A 275 -10.38 -14.91 -1.44
C THR A 275 -9.51 -14.33 -0.33
N GLN A 276 -8.19 -14.33 -0.50
CA GLN A 276 -7.23 -13.83 0.50
C GLN A 276 -7.36 -12.31 0.70
N VAL A 277 -7.41 -11.55 -0.40
CA VAL A 277 -7.59 -10.10 -0.38
C VAL A 277 -8.90 -9.72 0.31
N ARG A 278 -10.00 -10.42 0.02
CA ARG A 278 -11.29 -10.20 0.68
C ARG A 278 -11.22 -10.42 2.18
N LYS A 279 -10.61 -11.53 2.62
CA LYS A 279 -10.43 -11.82 4.05
C LYS A 279 -9.64 -10.73 4.75
N LEU A 280 -8.47 -10.37 4.21
CA LEU A 280 -7.61 -9.33 4.79
C LEU A 280 -8.30 -7.96 4.79
N GLY A 281 -8.95 -7.60 3.70
CA GLY A 281 -9.66 -6.33 3.57
C GLY A 281 -10.83 -6.20 4.55
N ILE A 282 -11.66 -7.24 4.68
CA ILE A 282 -12.76 -7.28 5.66
C ILE A 282 -12.20 -7.14 7.08
N ASN A 283 -11.13 -7.89 7.41
CA ASN A 283 -10.46 -7.78 8.70
C ASN A 283 -10.02 -6.33 8.99
N ILE A 284 -9.37 -5.65 8.04
CA ILE A 284 -9.00 -4.24 8.21
C ILE A 284 -10.22 -3.35 8.48
N THR A 285 -11.30 -3.53 7.73
CA THR A 285 -12.52 -2.73 7.91
C THR A 285 -13.21 -2.97 9.26
N GLU A 286 -13.11 -4.18 9.81
CA GLU A 286 -13.68 -4.55 11.11
C GLU A 286 -12.79 -4.11 12.28
N THR A 287 -11.47 -4.23 12.16
CA THR A 287 -10.51 -3.86 13.21
C THR A 287 -10.22 -2.35 13.25
N ASN A 288 -10.20 -1.65 12.11
CA ASN A 288 -9.90 -0.23 12.05
C ASN A 288 -10.81 0.50 11.05
N GLN A 289 -11.87 1.13 11.57
CA GLN A 289 -12.87 1.87 10.77
C GLN A 289 -12.31 3.13 10.07
N TYR A 290 -11.14 3.63 10.46
CA TYR A 290 -10.55 4.86 9.93
C TYR A 290 -9.67 4.62 8.70
N PHE A 291 -9.03 3.44 8.62
CA PHE A 291 -8.07 3.13 7.56
C PHE A 291 -8.65 3.23 6.15
N MET A 292 -9.84 2.67 5.92
CA MET A 292 -10.42 2.70 4.57
C MET A 292 -10.76 4.12 4.12
N PRO A 293 -11.45 4.96 4.92
CA PRO A 293 -11.56 6.39 4.64
C PRO A 293 -10.22 7.07 4.35
N ASP A 294 -9.21 6.88 5.21
CA ASP A 294 -7.92 7.54 5.06
C ASP A 294 -7.13 7.02 3.84
N LEU A 295 -7.37 5.79 3.38
CA LEU A 295 -6.76 5.27 2.14
C LEU A 295 -7.26 6.02 0.90
N PHE A 296 -8.54 6.40 0.87
CA PHE A 296 -9.14 7.10 -0.26
C PHE A 296 -9.05 8.63 -0.13
N ASP A 297 -8.95 9.16 1.08
CA ASP A 297 -8.70 10.57 1.38
C ASP A 297 -7.54 10.73 2.39
N PRO A 298 -6.28 10.62 1.92
CA PRO A 298 -5.13 10.44 2.79
C PRO A 298 -4.56 11.73 3.38
N ASP A 299 -5.00 12.90 2.91
CA ASP A 299 -4.27 14.14 3.18
C ASP A 299 -4.27 14.48 4.68
N LYS A 300 -5.36 14.18 5.40
CA LYS A 300 -5.45 14.33 6.85
C LYS A 300 -4.49 13.38 7.58
N ALA A 301 -4.57 12.09 7.29
CA ALA A 301 -3.74 11.07 7.95
C ALA A 301 -2.24 11.25 7.66
N LEU A 302 -1.90 11.66 6.44
CA LEU A 302 -0.52 11.92 6.05
C LEU A 302 0.08 13.19 6.70
N THR A 303 -0.75 14.14 7.10
CA THR A 303 -0.31 15.38 7.78
C THR A 303 -0.51 15.35 9.29
N ALA A 304 -1.11 14.28 9.81
CA ALA A 304 -1.30 14.07 11.23
C ALA A 304 0.05 14.10 11.97
N THR A 305 0.08 14.81 13.10
CA THR A 305 1.26 14.87 13.97
C THR A 305 1.60 13.45 14.39
N ALA A 306 2.83 13.02 14.10
CA ALA A 306 3.29 11.67 14.44
C ALA A 306 3.18 11.43 15.96
N GLY A 307 2.11 10.76 16.37
CA GLY A 307 2.10 10.06 17.64
C GLY A 307 3.12 8.93 17.56
N THR A 308 3.88 8.71 18.62
CA THR A 308 4.67 7.48 18.75
C THR A 308 3.69 6.32 18.66
N PHE A 309 3.80 5.45 17.65
CA PHE A 309 3.02 4.22 17.62
C PHE A 309 3.29 3.45 18.91
N CYS A 310 2.24 3.15 19.67
CA CYS A 310 2.28 2.22 20.79
C CYS A 310 1.32 1.06 20.50
N GLU A 311 1.58 -0.12 21.08
CA GLU A 311 0.69 -1.28 20.97
C GLU A 311 -0.73 -0.96 21.48
N ASP A 312 -0.88 0.02 22.38
CA ASP A 312 -2.18 0.53 22.84
C ASP A 312 -2.98 1.32 21.79
N SER A 313 -2.42 1.54 20.58
CA SER A 313 -3.10 2.26 19.48
C SER A 313 -3.94 1.37 18.58
N ILE A 314 -3.97 0.05 18.80
CA ILE A 314 -4.71 -0.90 17.96
C ILE A 314 -6.19 -0.49 17.85
N GLY A 315 -6.69 -0.39 16.61
CA GLY A 315 -8.06 -0.01 16.28
C GLY A 315 -8.38 1.49 16.42
N LEU A 316 -7.41 2.32 16.79
CA LEU A 316 -7.59 3.76 16.95
C LEU A 316 -7.15 4.54 15.70
N VAL A 317 -7.54 5.81 15.64
CA VAL A 317 -7.18 6.74 14.55
C VAL A 317 -5.66 6.88 14.37
N ASN A 318 -4.90 6.87 15.47
CA ASN A 318 -3.43 7.00 15.44
C ASN A 318 -2.76 5.82 14.71
N GLU A 319 -3.33 4.61 14.81
CA GLU A 319 -2.83 3.46 14.07
C GLU A 319 -3.10 3.60 12.56
N SER A 320 -4.27 4.13 12.19
CA SER A 320 -4.59 4.45 10.79
C SER A 320 -3.62 5.49 10.22
N ASP A 321 -3.43 6.60 10.94
CA ASP A 321 -2.50 7.68 10.55
C ASP A 321 -1.09 7.12 10.30
N GLY A 322 -0.57 6.33 11.24
CA GLY A 322 0.72 5.66 11.09
C GLY A 322 0.78 4.72 9.89
N ALA A 323 -0.24 3.86 9.72
CA ALA A 323 -0.30 2.93 8.60
C ALA A 323 -0.34 3.66 7.25
N ILE A 324 -1.09 4.75 7.14
CA ILE A 324 -1.17 5.58 5.92
C ILE A 324 0.15 6.29 5.66
N GLN A 325 0.77 6.90 6.67
CA GLN A 325 2.08 7.54 6.55
C GLN A 325 3.16 6.57 6.05
N HIS A 326 3.13 5.30 6.47
CA HIS A 326 4.11 4.31 6.07
C HIS A 326 3.79 3.63 4.73
N SER A 327 2.52 3.50 4.37
CA SER A 327 2.09 2.64 3.24
C SER A 327 1.54 3.38 2.03
N TYR A 328 1.05 4.62 2.15
CA TYR A 328 0.27 5.26 1.08
C TYR A 328 1.03 5.38 -0.25
N VAL A 329 2.33 5.69 -0.20
CA VAL A 329 3.17 5.76 -1.40
C VAL A 329 3.29 4.39 -2.07
N THR A 330 3.27 3.30 -1.31
CA THR A 330 3.26 1.93 -1.85
C THR A 330 1.94 1.63 -2.55
N TRP A 331 0.80 1.99 -1.96
CA TRP A 331 -0.51 1.91 -2.60
C TRP A 331 -0.56 2.69 -3.91
N TRP A 332 -0.16 3.97 -3.86
CA TRP A 332 -0.15 4.87 -5.00
C TRP A 332 0.77 4.39 -6.14
N SER A 333 1.98 3.95 -5.78
CA SER A 333 2.95 3.52 -6.78
C SER A 333 2.61 2.16 -7.39
N THR A 334 1.83 1.31 -6.71
CA THR A 334 1.41 0.00 -7.22
C THR A 334 0.24 0.15 -8.20
N GLU A 335 0.60 0.32 -9.47
CA GLU A 335 -0.32 0.56 -10.58
C GLU A 335 -1.48 -0.46 -10.61
N GLY A 336 -2.69 0.04 -10.85
CA GLY A 336 -3.91 -0.77 -10.94
C GLY A 336 -4.56 -1.12 -9.61
N VAL A 337 -3.85 -1.08 -8.47
CA VAL A 337 -4.42 -1.47 -7.16
C VAL A 337 -5.50 -0.50 -6.70
N LEU A 338 -5.20 0.80 -6.60
CA LEU A 338 -6.20 1.78 -6.17
C LEU A 338 -7.38 1.85 -7.15
N GLY A 339 -7.12 1.77 -8.46
CA GLY A 339 -8.18 1.76 -9.48
C GLY A 339 -9.10 0.53 -9.36
N LEU A 340 -8.55 -0.64 -9.01
CA LEU A 340 -9.37 -1.84 -8.74
C LEU A 340 -10.24 -1.65 -7.49
N LEU A 341 -9.71 -1.05 -6.43
CA LEU A 341 -10.46 -0.77 -5.20
C LEU A 341 -11.54 0.32 -5.40
N ASP A 342 -11.23 1.38 -6.15
CA ASP A 342 -12.21 2.40 -6.56
C ASP A 342 -13.34 1.74 -7.36
N SER A 343 -13.01 0.87 -8.32
CA SER A 343 -14.02 0.13 -9.08
C SER A 343 -14.91 -0.73 -8.19
N ALA A 344 -14.35 -1.38 -7.16
CA ALA A 344 -15.13 -2.19 -6.21
C ALA A 344 -16.04 -1.32 -5.33
N ARG A 345 -15.52 -0.18 -4.85
CA ARG A 345 -16.26 0.82 -4.07
C ARG A 345 -17.43 1.38 -4.88
N ASP A 346 -17.19 1.73 -6.14
CA ASP A 346 -18.22 2.29 -7.01
C ASP A 346 -19.30 1.25 -7.33
N CYS A 347 -18.92 -0.03 -7.53
CA CYS A 347 -19.89 -1.12 -7.70
C CYS A 347 -20.78 -1.24 -6.46
N ALA A 348 -20.19 -1.22 -5.25
CA ALA A 348 -20.92 -1.28 -3.99
C ALA A 348 -21.85 -0.08 -3.79
N ALA A 349 -21.38 1.13 -4.12
CA ALA A 349 -22.18 2.35 -4.05
C ALA A 349 -23.39 2.29 -5.00
N ARG A 350 -23.18 1.92 -6.28
CA ARG A 350 -24.26 1.77 -7.27
C ARG A 350 -25.29 0.72 -6.85
N ALA A 351 -24.84 -0.42 -6.33
CA ALA A 351 -25.72 -1.49 -5.85
C ALA A 351 -26.60 -1.06 -4.66
N SER A 352 -26.16 -0.08 -3.88
CA SER A 352 -26.90 0.42 -2.72
C SER A 352 -28.00 1.43 -3.05
N LYS A 353 -28.01 1.97 -4.28
CA LYS A 353 -28.90 3.06 -4.69
C LYS A 353 -30.40 2.81 -4.36
N PRO A 354 -31.00 1.65 -4.69
CA PRO A 354 -32.42 1.43 -4.39
C PRO A 354 -32.72 1.45 -2.89
N VAL A 355 -31.81 0.92 -2.06
CA VAL A 355 -31.95 0.87 -0.61
C VAL A 355 -31.79 2.27 0.00
N VAL A 356 -30.87 3.07 -0.53
CA VAL A 356 -30.67 4.47 -0.09
C VAL A 356 -31.90 5.32 -0.43
N GLU A 357 -32.46 5.16 -1.63
CA GLU A 357 -33.68 5.86 -2.05
C GLU A 357 -34.87 5.54 -1.13
N ASP A 358 -35.09 4.26 -0.79
CA ASP A 358 -36.13 3.85 0.15
C ASP A 358 -35.88 4.41 1.57
N THR A 359 -34.63 4.39 2.03
CA THR A 359 -34.24 4.92 3.35
C THR A 359 -34.57 6.41 3.44
N MET A 360 -34.22 7.19 2.41
CA MET A 360 -34.50 8.62 2.37
C MET A 360 -35.99 8.95 2.22
N ALA A 361 -36.76 8.04 1.62
CA ALA A 361 -38.21 8.18 1.50
C ALA A 361 -38.97 7.86 2.80
N SER A 362 -38.33 7.22 3.78
CA SER A 362 -38.96 6.82 5.05
C SER A 362 -39.32 8.00 5.96
N GLU A 363 -40.44 7.89 6.69
CA GLU A 363 -40.88 8.91 7.65
C GLU A 363 -39.83 9.13 8.75
N THR A 364 -39.19 8.06 9.21
CA THR A 364 -38.14 8.11 10.25
C THR A 364 -36.94 8.95 9.83
N TYR A 365 -36.59 8.95 8.54
CA TYR A 365 -35.51 9.79 8.02
C TYR A 365 -35.93 11.26 7.87
N ARG A 366 -37.20 11.52 7.54
CA ARG A 366 -37.77 12.87 7.36
C ARG A 366 -38.08 13.58 8.68
N GLU A 367 -38.47 12.85 9.72
CA GLU A 367 -38.85 13.38 11.04
C GLU A 367 -37.65 13.66 11.95
N ASN A 368 -36.53 12.97 11.73
CA ASN A 368 -35.28 13.34 12.37
C ASN A 368 -34.76 14.65 11.75
N LEU A 369 -34.55 15.69 12.59
CA LEU A 369 -33.89 16.97 12.28
C LEU A 369 -32.46 16.85 11.66
N GLY A 370 -32.03 15.64 11.27
CA GLY A 370 -30.66 15.27 10.89
C GLY A 370 -30.39 14.94 9.41
N SER A 371 -31.30 15.22 8.46
CA SER A 371 -31.07 14.93 7.04
C SER A 371 -30.16 15.96 6.33
N HIS A 372 -28.99 16.31 6.89
CA HIS A 372 -27.97 17.04 6.14
C HIS A 372 -27.17 16.14 5.18
N VAL A 373 -27.33 14.82 5.31
CA VAL A 373 -26.57 13.83 4.54
C VAL A 373 -27.28 13.51 3.23
N THR A 374 -26.64 13.74 2.10
CA THR A 374 -27.17 13.48 0.76
C THR A 374 -27.24 11.98 0.44
N ALA A 375 -28.04 11.62 -0.57
CA ALA A 375 -28.06 10.26 -1.13
C ALA A 375 -26.65 9.81 -1.55
N GLU A 376 -25.87 10.74 -2.10
CA GLU A 376 -24.51 10.53 -2.58
C GLU A 376 -23.57 10.20 -1.43
N GLU A 377 -23.66 10.92 -0.30
CA GLU A 377 -22.87 10.64 0.90
C GLU A 377 -23.24 9.29 1.54
N LEU A 378 -24.52 8.93 1.57
CA LEU A 378 -24.97 7.62 2.03
C LEU A 378 -24.45 6.48 1.14
N GLN A 379 -24.51 6.66 -0.18
CA GLN A 379 -23.96 5.70 -1.15
C GLN A 379 -22.44 5.59 -1.04
N ALA A 380 -21.73 6.71 -0.86
CA ALA A 380 -20.28 6.72 -0.68
C ALA A 380 -19.87 5.96 0.60
N LYS A 381 -20.58 6.19 1.72
CA LYS A 381 -20.36 5.47 2.97
C LYS A 381 -20.65 3.98 2.83
N HIS A 382 -21.74 3.61 2.13
CA HIS A 382 -22.03 2.21 1.83
C HIS A 382 -20.96 1.58 0.94
N GLY A 383 -20.51 2.32 -0.08
CA GLY A 383 -19.45 1.91 -0.99
C GLY A 383 -18.19 1.52 -0.23
N LEU A 384 -17.71 2.38 0.69
CA LEU A 384 -16.54 2.11 1.52
C LEU A 384 -16.74 0.88 2.43
N ARG A 385 -17.87 0.78 3.11
CA ARG A 385 -18.17 -0.33 4.03
C ARG A 385 -18.24 -1.68 3.31
N CYS A 386 -18.76 -1.70 2.09
CA CYS A 386 -19.05 -2.93 1.36
C CYS A 386 -18.03 -3.26 0.26
N LEU A 387 -17.00 -2.44 0.01
CA LEU A 387 -16.14 -2.58 -1.17
C LEU A 387 -15.54 -3.99 -1.31
N TRP A 388 -15.09 -4.60 -0.20
CA TRP A 388 -14.50 -5.94 -0.22
C TRP A 388 -15.49 -7.02 -0.64
N ARG A 389 -16.78 -6.83 -0.36
CA ARG A 389 -17.85 -7.75 -0.79
C ARG A 389 -18.11 -7.66 -2.30
N TYR A 390 -17.74 -6.55 -2.93
CA TYR A 390 -17.93 -6.27 -4.36
C TYR A 390 -16.65 -6.39 -5.18
N LEU A 391 -15.52 -6.77 -4.57
CA LEU A 391 -14.24 -6.89 -5.26
C LEU A 391 -14.27 -7.92 -6.41
N ASP A 392 -15.08 -8.97 -6.30
CA ASP A 392 -15.24 -9.97 -7.37
C ASP A 392 -15.86 -9.36 -8.64
N TYR A 393 -16.78 -8.40 -8.51
CA TYR A 393 -17.35 -7.68 -9.65
C TYR A 393 -16.30 -6.78 -10.30
N ALA A 394 -15.51 -6.05 -9.51
CA ALA A 394 -14.42 -5.23 -10.03
C ALA A 394 -13.37 -6.08 -10.77
N VAL A 395 -13.03 -7.26 -10.25
CA VAL A 395 -12.14 -8.22 -10.93
C VAL A 395 -12.73 -8.71 -12.26
N ARG A 396 -14.02 -9.05 -12.29
CA ARG A 396 -14.70 -9.49 -13.52
C ARG A 396 -14.72 -8.38 -14.56
N ASP A 397 -15.05 -7.16 -14.13
CA ASP A 397 -15.06 -5.96 -14.96
C ASP A 397 -13.67 -5.63 -15.52
N ALA A 398 -12.62 -5.74 -14.71
CA ALA A 398 -11.24 -5.49 -15.13
C ALA A 398 -10.78 -6.41 -16.27
N THR A 399 -11.36 -7.61 -16.40
CA THR A 399 -11.03 -8.53 -17.51
C THR A 399 -12.04 -8.50 -18.65
N TYR A 400 -13.05 -7.64 -18.60
CA TYR A 400 -14.13 -7.57 -19.57
C TYR A 400 -13.77 -6.61 -20.72
N LEU A 401 -13.89 -7.10 -21.96
CA LEU A 401 -13.52 -6.36 -23.19
C LEU A 401 -14.71 -5.95 -24.07
N GLY A 402 -15.94 -6.09 -23.56
CA GLY A 402 -17.15 -5.72 -24.28
C GLY A 402 -17.64 -4.30 -23.96
N PRO A 403 -18.85 -3.93 -24.40
CA PRO A 403 -19.46 -2.64 -24.11
C PRO A 403 -19.66 -2.38 -22.62
N TRP A 404 -19.52 -1.13 -22.18
CA TRP A 404 -19.70 -0.78 -20.76
C TRP A 404 -21.09 -1.19 -20.24
N ALA A 405 -22.16 -0.98 -20.99
CA ALA A 405 -23.52 -1.36 -20.58
C ALA A 405 -23.71 -2.85 -20.22
N ASP A 406 -22.80 -3.71 -20.70
CA ASP A 406 -22.86 -5.17 -20.56
C ASP A 406 -21.79 -5.71 -19.61
N ARG A 407 -21.11 -4.84 -18.85
CA ARG A 407 -20.15 -5.30 -17.84
C ARG A 407 -20.85 -6.18 -16.79
N PRO A 408 -20.17 -7.21 -16.27
CA PRO A 408 -20.71 -8.09 -15.25
C PRO A 408 -21.30 -7.39 -14.04
N SER A 409 -20.67 -6.31 -13.55
CA SER A 409 -21.21 -5.51 -12.45
C SER A 409 -22.54 -4.83 -12.82
N GLU A 410 -22.64 -4.21 -14.00
CA GLU A 410 -23.83 -3.47 -14.45
C GLU A 410 -25.04 -4.36 -14.65
N VAL A 411 -24.83 -5.54 -15.25
CA VAL A 411 -25.89 -6.54 -15.40
C VAL A 411 -26.41 -6.97 -14.03
N THR A 412 -25.51 -7.17 -13.07
CA THR A 412 -25.87 -7.61 -11.73
C THR A 412 -26.59 -6.52 -10.94
N VAL A 413 -26.07 -5.28 -10.95
CA VAL A 413 -26.67 -4.13 -10.26
C VAL A 413 -28.07 -3.86 -10.81
N ARG A 414 -28.26 -3.93 -12.13
CA ARG A 414 -29.58 -3.81 -12.75
C ARG A 414 -30.55 -4.89 -12.25
N GLY A 415 -30.12 -6.15 -12.25
CA GLY A 415 -30.93 -7.26 -11.72
C GLY A 415 -31.18 -7.18 -10.21
N MET A 416 -30.33 -6.52 -9.42
CA MET A 416 -30.61 -6.22 -8.01
C MET A 416 -31.69 -5.15 -7.87
N ALA A 417 -31.61 -4.06 -8.65
CA ALA A 417 -32.62 -3.01 -8.67
C ALA A 417 -33.99 -3.53 -9.14
N GLU A 418 -34.03 -4.36 -10.18
CA GLU A 418 -35.27 -4.99 -10.67
C GLU A 418 -35.92 -5.88 -9.60
N ARG A 419 -35.13 -6.68 -8.87
CA ARG A 419 -35.64 -7.51 -7.76
C ARG A 419 -36.14 -6.67 -6.59
N HIS A 420 -35.44 -5.59 -6.26
CA HIS A 420 -35.85 -4.65 -5.22
C HIS A 420 -37.20 -4.00 -5.55
N LEU A 421 -37.36 -3.54 -6.80
CA LEU A 421 -38.62 -3.00 -7.30
C LEU A 421 -39.75 -4.04 -7.31
N ALA A 422 -39.46 -5.30 -7.65
CA ALA A 422 -40.47 -6.36 -7.63
C ALA A 422 -40.98 -6.65 -6.21
N LEU A 423 -40.09 -6.63 -5.21
CA LEU A 423 -40.45 -6.87 -3.80
C LEU A 423 -41.23 -5.70 -3.19
N ASN A 424 -40.83 -4.45 -3.49
CA ASN A 424 -41.44 -3.26 -2.88
C ASN A 424 -42.61 -2.68 -3.70
N GLY A 425 -42.69 -2.97 -5.00
CA GLY A 425 -43.79 -2.59 -5.89
C GLY A 425 -45.06 -3.42 -5.71
N GLY A 426 -44.94 -4.67 -5.24
CA GLY A 426 -46.09 -5.54 -4.93
C GLY A 426 -46.95 -5.05 -3.76
N SER A 427 -46.42 -4.18 -2.90
CA SER A 427 -47.14 -3.63 -1.75
C SER A 427 -48.01 -2.40 -2.07
N ARG A 428 -47.84 -1.75 -3.24
CA ARG A 428 -48.57 -0.50 -3.58
C ARG A 428 -49.85 -0.71 -4.40
N PHE A 429 -50.12 -1.91 -4.91
CA PHE A 429 -51.30 -2.21 -5.74
C PHE A 429 -52.41 -2.99 -5.03
N GLY A 430 -52.34 -3.14 -3.70
CA GLY A 430 -53.25 -3.96 -2.90
C GLY A 430 -54.23 -3.20 -2.00
N MET A 431 -54.69 -1.98 -2.36
CA MET A 431 -55.86 -1.36 -1.72
C MET A 431 -56.69 -0.57 -2.75
N GLY A 432 -57.13 -1.28 -3.79
CA GLY A 432 -58.28 -0.85 -4.60
C GLY A 432 -59.57 -1.27 -3.90
N ARG A 433 -60.24 -0.31 -3.26
CA ARG A 433 -61.59 -0.47 -2.68
C ARG A 433 -62.53 -1.14 -3.69
N SER A 434 -63.10 -2.27 -3.30
CA SER A 434 -64.29 -2.84 -3.93
C SER A 434 -65.48 -2.58 -3.01
N ARG A 435 -66.39 -1.76 -3.54
CA ARG A 435 -67.77 -1.38 -3.15
C ARG A 435 -68.27 -1.70 -1.74
#